data_AF-A0A200QQK6-F1
#
_entry.id   AF-A0A200QQK6-F1
#
_cell.length_a   1.000
_cell.length_b   1.000
_cell.length_c   1.000
_cell.angle_alpha   90.00
_cell.angle_beta   90.00
_cell.angle_gamma   90.00
#
_symmetry.space_group_name_H-M   'P 1'
#
loop_
_entity.id
_entity.type
_entity.pdbx_description
1 polymer ?
#
loop_
_entity_poly.entity_id
_entity_poly.type
_entity_poly.pdbx_seq_one_letter_code
_entity_poly.pdbx_strand_id
1 'polypeptide(L)'
;MSGRYEGDWVDEKYDGYGVETWARGSRYRGQYRQGLRHGFGVYKFYTGDVYAGEWSSGQSHGCGVHTCEDGSRYVGEFKWGVKHGLGHYHFRNGDTYAGEYFADKMHGFGVYRFANGHRYEGAWHEGRRQGLGMYTFRNGETQSGHWQNGVLDIPSTQNIQPGSPVAVNHSKVLNAVQEARRAAEKAYDVARVDERVNRAVAAANKAANAARVAAVKAVQKRMHHSDSKTEDMV
;
A
#
# COMPACT_ATOMS: atom_id res chain seq x y z
N MET A 1 -10.91 12.42 -25.96
CA MET A 1 -10.38 13.58 -25.21
C MET A 1 -8.99 13.21 -24.71
N SER A 2 -7.98 13.93 -25.18
CA SER A 2 -6.57 13.79 -24.77
C SER A 2 -6.40 14.11 -23.28
N GLY A 3 -5.38 13.54 -22.65
CA GLY A 3 -5.06 13.87 -21.27
C GLY A 3 -4.69 15.35 -21.09
N ARG A 4 -4.89 15.89 -19.89
CA ARG A 4 -4.55 17.27 -19.51
C ARG A 4 -3.64 17.25 -18.30
N TYR A 5 -2.52 17.96 -18.39
CA TYR A 5 -1.62 18.23 -17.27
C TYR A 5 -1.76 19.68 -16.81
N GLU A 6 -1.80 19.88 -15.50
CA GLU A 6 -1.77 21.18 -14.83
C GLU A 6 -0.75 21.11 -13.69
N GLY A 7 0.39 21.79 -13.81
CA GLY A 7 1.45 21.72 -12.81
C GLY A 7 2.70 22.47 -13.24
N ASP A 8 3.79 22.27 -12.49
CA ASP A 8 5.06 22.92 -12.78
C ASP A 8 5.76 22.24 -13.98
N TRP A 9 6.55 23.05 -14.68
CA TRP A 9 7.33 22.65 -15.85
C TRP A 9 8.77 23.11 -15.68
N VAL A 10 9.71 22.22 -15.91
CA VAL A 10 11.15 22.53 -15.97
C VAL A 10 11.71 21.85 -17.21
N ASP A 11 12.41 22.61 -18.05
CA ASP A 11 12.98 22.13 -19.32
C ASP A 11 11.97 21.35 -20.19
N GLU A 12 10.79 21.93 -20.39
CA GLU A 12 9.67 21.35 -21.17
C GLU A 12 9.10 20.03 -20.63
N LYS A 13 9.48 19.62 -19.42
CA LYS A 13 9.00 18.40 -18.75
C LYS A 13 8.22 18.71 -17.49
N TYR A 14 7.31 17.81 -17.13
CA TYR A 14 6.64 17.84 -15.82
C TYR A 14 7.68 17.69 -14.71
N ASP A 15 7.73 18.66 -13.82
CA ASP A 15 8.58 18.62 -12.63
C ASP A 15 7.81 19.27 -11.47
N GLY A 16 8.27 19.15 -10.23
CA GLY A 16 7.54 19.71 -9.09
C GLY A 16 6.19 19.04 -8.84
N TYR A 17 5.13 19.82 -8.57
CA TYR A 17 3.80 19.26 -8.29
C TYR A 17 2.87 19.44 -9.49
N GLY A 18 2.09 18.41 -9.79
CA GLY A 18 1.14 18.46 -10.90
C GLY A 18 -0.09 17.58 -10.71
N VAL A 19 -1.07 17.88 -11.56
CA VAL A 19 -2.30 17.11 -11.73
C VAL A 19 -2.38 16.69 -13.18
N GLU A 20 -2.38 15.38 -13.41
CA GLU A 20 -2.57 14.80 -14.73
C GLU A 20 -3.89 14.05 -14.76
N THR A 21 -4.72 14.35 -15.77
CA THR A 21 -5.98 13.64 -16.01
C THR A 21 -5.87 12.95 -17.36
N TRP A 22 -6.15 11.65 -17.41
CA TRP A 22 -6.11 10.87 -18.64
C TRP A 22 -7.51 10.66 -19.21
N ALA A 23 -7.57 10.17 -20.45
CA ALA A 23 -8.81 9.70 -21.06
C ALA A 23 -9.48 8.65 -20.16
N ARG A 24 -10.82 8.64 -20.13
CA ARG A 24 -11.66 7.75 -19.30
C ARG A 24 -11.67 8.06 -17.79
N GLY A 25 -11.04 9.15 -17.33
CA GLY A 25 -11.25 9.70 -15.99
C GLY A 25 -10.21 9.30 -14.93
N SER A 26 -9.18 8.53 -15.29
CA SER A 26 -8.02 8.34 -14.40
C SER A 26 -7.37 9.68 -14.10
N ARG A 27 -6.88 9.86 -12.86
CA ARG A 27 -6.29 11.12 -12.43
C ARG A 27 -5.18 10.91 -11.42
N TYR A 28 -4.06 11.58 -11.63
CA TYR A 28 -2.95 11.67 -10.70
C TYR A 28 -2.86 13.07 -10.12
N ARG A 29 -2.46 13.14 -8.85
CA ARG A 29 -2.11 14.38 -8.17
C ARG A 29 -0.91 14.10 -7.30
N GLY A 30 0.21 14.76 -7.56
CA GLY A 30 1.42 14.46 -6.82
C GLY A 30 2.65 15.07 -7.44
N GLN A 31 3.79 14.63 -6.93
CA GLN A 31 5.08 15.09 -7.38
C GLN A 31 5.49 14.41 -8.70
N TYR A 32 6.22 15.15 -9.51
CA TYR A 32 6.86 14.74 -10.76
C TYR A 32 8.36 15.07 -10.69
N ARG A 33 9.15 14.30 -11.42
CA ARG A 33 10.56 14.58 -11.66
C ARG A 33 10.90 14.13 -13.07
N GLN A 34 11.40 15.04 -13.91
CA GLN A 34 11.79 14.74 -15.30
C GLN A 34 10.69 14.03 -16.12
N GLY A 35 9.44 14.49 -15.99
CA GLY A 35 8.29 13.95 -16.71
C GLY A 35 7.64 12.71 -16.07
N LEU A 36 8.23 12.14 -15.01
CA LEU A 36 7.73 10.92 -14.37
C LEU A 36 7.18 11.20 -12.98
N ARG A 37 6.10 10.50 -12.60
CA ARG A 37 5.59 10.52 -11.22
C ARG A 37 6.69 10.12 -10.24
N HIS A 38 6.89 10.91 -9.20
CA HIS A 38 7.94 10.71 -8.22
C HIS A 38 7.49 11.20 -6.84
N GLY A 39 8.22 10.86 -5.77
CA GLY A 39 7.93 11.35 -4.43
C GLY A 39 6.54 10.93 -3.95
N PHE A 40 5.71 11.84 -3.43
CA PHE A 40 4.38 11.48 -2.94
C PHE A 40 3.27 11.87 -3.92
N GLY A 41 2.26 11.01 -4.05
CA GLY A 41 1.11 11.27 -4.91
C GLY A 41 -0.06 10.32 -4.72
N VAL A 42 -1.19 10.72 -5.26
CA VAL A 42 -2.44 9.95 -5.30
C VAL A 42 -2.83 9.71 -6.76
N TYR A 43 -3.05 8.45 -7.11
CA TYR A 43 -3.58 8.03 -8.39
C TYR A 43 -4.96 7.41 -8.19
N LYS A 44 -5.99 8.02 -8.78
CA LYS A 44 -7.32 7.44 -8.90
C LYS A 44 -7.44 6.81 -10.28
N PHE A 45 -7.63 5.50 -10.31
CA PHE A 45 -7.88 4.74 -11.52
C PHE A 45 -9.31 5.00 -12.01
N TYR A 46 -9.52 4.93 -13.33
CA TYR A 46 -10.87 5.01 -13.90
C TYR A 46 -11.79 3.87 -13.44
N THR A 47 -11.22 2.75 -12.97
CA THR A 47 -11.93 1.61 -12.38
C THR A 47 -12.43 1.88 -10.96
N GLY A 48 -12.13 3.05 -10.38
CA GLY A 48 -12.52 3.39 -9.00
C GLY A 48 -11.43 3.13 -7.96
N ASP A 49 -10.47 2.25 -8.25
CA ASP A 49 -9.32 2.00 -7.38
C ASP A 49 -8.52 3.27 -7.12
N VAL A 50 -7.85 3.33 -5.95
CA VAL A 50 -7.02 4.46 -5.53
C VAL A 50 -5.73 3.96 -4.94
N TYR A 51 -4.61 4.48 -5.45
CA TYR A 51 -3.31 4.37 -4.80
C TYR A 51 -2.90 5.73 -4.22
N ALA A 52 -2.47 5.76 -2.96
CA ALA A 52 -1.87 6.92 -2.31
C ALA A 52 -0.58 6.50 -1.63
N GLY A 53 0.55 7.09 -2.00
CA GLY A 53 1.84 6.61 -1.50
C GLY A 53 3.03 7.26 -2.15
N GLU A 54 4.16 6.61 -1.97
CA GLU A 54 5.42 6.94 -2.60
C GLU A 54 5.50 6.45 -4.05
N TRP A 55 6.20 7.21 -4.89
CA TRP A 55 6.36 6.98 -6.31
C TRP A 55 7.84 7.11 -6.67
N SER A 56 8.31 6.21 -7.52
CA SER A 56 9.64 6.26 -8.09
C SER A 56 9.61 5.92 -9.56
N SER A 57 10.18 6.80 -10.39
CA SER A 57 10.27 6.63 -11.85
C SER A 57 8.95 6.18 -12.49
N GLY A 58 7.85 6.83 -12.12
CA GLY A 58 6.53 6.55 -12.68
C GLY A 58 5.76 5.39 -12.04
N GLN A 59 6.33 4.65 -11.08
CA GLN A 59 5.73 3.46 -10.47
C GLN A 59 5.52 3.66 -8.96
N SER A 60 4.53 2.98 -8.38
CA SER A 60 4.40 2.92 -6.92
C SER A 60 5.63 2.25 -6.31
N HIS A 61 6.09 2.81 -5.21
CA HIS A 61 7.30 2.39 -4.50
C HIS A 61 7.16 2.74 -3.02
N GLY A 62 8.06 2.26 -2.15
CA GLY A 62 8.08 2.66 -0.74
C GLY A 62 6.75 2.36 -0.03
N CYS A 63 6.34 3.19 0.92
CA CYS A 63 5.09 2.99 1.65
C CYS A 63 3.89 3.56 0.88
N GLY A 64 2.77 2.83 0.90
CA GLY A 64 1.53 3.32 0.31
C GLY A 64 0.29 2.56 0.75
N VAL A 65 -0.84 3.07 0.29
CA VAL A 65 -2.18 2.55 0.49
C VAL A 65 -2.81 2.30 -0.87
N HIS A 66 -3.29 1.08 -1.09
CA HIS A 66 -4.10 0.75 -2.25
C HIS A 66 -5.50 0.37 -1.80
N THR A 67 -6.50 1.17 -2.18
CA THR A 67 -7.91 0.95 -1.89
C THR A 67 -8.61 0.55 -3.18
N CYS A 68 -9.19 -0.65 -3.19
CA CYS A 68 -9.97 -1.16 -4.31
C CYS A 68 -11.39 -0.58 -4.27
N GLU A 69 -12.02 -0.45 -5.44
CA GLU A 69 -13.43 -0.03 -5.58
C GLU A 69 -14.37 -0.90 -4.73
N ASP A 70 -14.03 -2.19 -4.59
CA ASP A 70 -14.82 -3.17 -3.84
C ASP A 70 -14.70 -3.05 -2.31
N GLY A 71 -13.94 -2.06 -1.82
CA GLY A 71 -13.71 -1.78 -0.40
C GLY A 71 -12.50 -2.50 0.20
N SER A 72 -11.85 -3.41 -0.53
CA SER A 72 -10.61 -4.03 -0.07
C SER A 72 -9.49 -3.00 0.03
N ARG A 73 -8.60 -3.13 1.02
CA ARG A 73 -7.54 -2.15 1.29
C ARG A 73 -6.24 -2.82 1.66
N TYR A 74 -5.18 -2.50 0.94
CA TYR A 74 -3.80 -2.80 1.31
C TYR A 74 -3.12 -1.56 1.86
N VAL A 75 -2.31 -1.75 2.89
CA VAL A 75 -1.37 -0.75 3.39
C VAL A 75 -0.05 -1.44 3.67
N GLY A 76 1.03 -0.93 3.09
CA GLY A 76 2.34 -1.56 3.22
C GLY A 76 3.34 -1.04 2.21
N GLU A 77 4.38 -1.82 2.02
CA GLU A 77 5.45 -1.52 1.10
C GLU A 77 5.13 -1.92 -0.36
N PHE A 78 5.67 -1.15 -1.28
CA PHE A 78 5.58 -1.33 -2.72
C PHE A 78 6.96 -1.28 -3.33
N LYS A 79 7.15 -2.06 -4.39
CA LYS A 79 8.39 -2.05 -5.16
C LYS A 79 8.07 -2.29 -6.62
N TRP A 80 8.28 -1.28 -7.46
CA TRP A 80 8.07 -1.36 -8.92
C TRP A 80 6.62 -1.73 -9.29
N GLY A 81 5.65 -1.05 -8.69
CA GLY A 81 4.24 -1.25 -9.04
C GLY A 81 3.51 -2.32 -8.22
N VAL A 82 4.23 -3.20 -7.53
CA VAL A 82 3.65 -4.38 -6.85
C VAL A 82 3.84 -4.33 -5.34
N LYS A 83 2.94 -4.97 -4.57
CA LYS A 83 3.08 -5.12 -3.12
C LYS A 83 4.33 -5.95 -2.82
N HIS A 84 5.10 -5.53 -1.83
CA HIS A 84 6.37 -6.14 -1.46
C HIS A 84 6.65 -5.90 0.02
N GLY A 85 7.63 -6.56 0.61
CA GLY A 85 8.06 -6.28 1.99
C GLY A 85 6.93 -6.50 2.99
N LEU A 86 6.78 -5.61 3.96
CA LEU A 86 5.75 -5.74 5.00
C LEU A 86 4.47 -5.00 4.62
N GLY A 87 3.33 -5.61 4.91
CA GLY A 87 2.03 -4.94 4.76
C GLY A 87 0.88 -5.75 5.33
N HIS A 88 -0.27 -5.09 5.42
CA HIS A 88 -1.51 -5.72 5.80
C HIS A 88 -2.62 -5.40 4.80
N TYR A 89 -3.52 -6.36 4.65
CA TYR A 89 -4.60 -6.32 3.69
C TYR A 89 -5.91 -6.63 4.40
N HIS A 90 -6.88 -5.75 4.23
CA HIS A 90 -8.28 -5.96 4.59
C HIS A 90 -9.02 -6.36 3.33
N PHE A 91 -9.56 -7.57 3.32
CA PHE A 91 -10.33 -8.09 2.19
C PHE A 91 -11.80 -7.66 2.31
N ARG A 92 -12.47 -7.50 1.16
CA ARG A 92 -13.91 -7.20 1.12
C ARG A 92 -14.78 -8.16 1.93
N ASN A 93 -14.40 -9.43 2.03
CA ASN A 93 -15.14 -10.44 2.79
C ASN A 93 -14.93 -10.34 4.32
N GLY A 94 -14.15 -9.37 4.78
CA GLY A 94 -13.81 -9.15 6.20
C GLY A 94 -12.58 -9.92 6.67
N ASP A 95 -11.97 -10.76 5.82
CA ASP A 95 -10.70 -11.39 6.15
C ASP A 95 -9.60 -10.33 6.26
N THR A 96 -8.54 -10.65 6.99
CA THR A 96 -7.36 -9.81 7.07
C THR A 96 -6.09 -10.64 6.98
N TYR A 97 -5.07 -10.11 6.31
CA TYR A 97 -3.71 -10.63 6.37
C TYR A 97 -2.77 -9.53 6.85
N ALA A 98 -1.79 -9.88 7.69
CA ALA A 98 -0.69 -9.00 8.05
C ALA A 98 0.60 -9.81 8.07
N GLY A 99 1.62 -9.35 7.35
CA GLY A 99 2.89 -10.06 7.25
C GLY A 99 3.68 -9.65 6.02
N GLU A 100 4.47 -10.57 5.52
CA GLU A 100 5.36 -10.34 4.38
C GLU A 100 4.67 -10.58 3.02
N TYR A 101 5.15 -9.86 2.01
CA TYR A 101 4.72 -9.90 0.63
C TYR A 101 5.91 -9.98 -0.31
N PHE A 102 5.75 -10.74 -1.39
CA PHE A 102 6.68 -10.76 -2.50
C PHE A 102 5.89 -10.78 -3.81
N ALA A 103 6.07 -9.74 -4.63
CA ALA A 103 5.44 -9.60 -5.95
C ALA A 103 3.92 -9.86 -5.92
N ASP A 104 3.21 -9.05 -5.13
CA ASP A 104 1.75 -9.11 -4.90
C ASP A 104 1.22 -10.34 -4.14
N LYS A 105 2.08 -11.29 -3.77
CA LYS A 105 1.67 -12.52 -3.08
C LYS A 105 2.08 -12.50 -1.62
N MET A 106 1.21 -13.06 -0.77
CA MET A 106 1.58 -13.36 0.62
C MET A 106 2.76 -14.33 0.60
N HIS A 107 3.82 -14.00 1.32
CA HIS A 107 5.08 -14.74 1.33
C HIS A 107 5.71 -14.63 2.73
N GLY A 108 6.76 -15.39 3.02
CA GLY A 108 7.50 -15.26 4.27
C GLY A 108 6.65 -15.65 5.47
N PHE A 109 6.63 -14.84 6.52
CA PHE A 109 5.80 -15.07 7.70
C PHE A 109 4.64 -14.08 7.78
N GLY A 110 3.48 -14.57 8.26
CA GLY A 110 2.30 -13.72 8.39
C GLY A 110 1.13 -14.37 9.10
N VAL A 111 0.22 -13.52 9.55
CA VAL A 111 -1.02 -13.91 10.24
C VAL A 111 -2.20 -13.59 9.33
N TYR A 112 -3.01 -14.62 9.05
CA TYR A 112 -4.28 -14.49 8.37
C TYR A 112 -5.41 -14.71 9.36
N ARG A 113 -6.33 -13.75 9.46
CA ARG A 113 -7.55 -13.85 10.27
C ARG A 113 -8.72 -13.91 9.33
N PHE A 114 -9.52 -14.93 9.49
CA PHE A 114 -10.73 -15.11 8.72
C PHE A 114 -11.87 -14.35 9.42
N ALA A 115 -12.77 -13.75 8.64
CA ALA A 115 -13.99 -13.10 9.14
C ALA A 115 -14.85 -14.06 9.97
N ASN A 116 -14.77 -15.35 9.65
CA ASN A 116 -15.41 -16.41 10.43
C ASN A 116 -14.72 -16.69 11.78
N GLY A 117 -13.72 -15.91 12.20
CA GLY A 117 -13.03 -16.06 13.48
C GLY A 117 -11.95 -17.14 13.51
N HIS A 118 -11.71 -17.85 12.41
CA HIS A 118 -10.55 -18.72 12.30
C HIS A 118 -9.27 -17.88 12.14
N ARG A 119 -8.12 -18.50 12.37
CA ARG A 119 -6.81 -17.84 12.23
C ARG A 119 -5.78 -18.82 11.72
N TYR A 120 -4.87 -18.36 10.87
CA TYR A 120 -3.62 -19.05 10.55
C TYR A 120 -2.44 -18.16 10.90
N GLU A 121 -1.42 -18.75 11.51
CA GLU A 121 -0.18 -18.10 11.91
C GLU A 121 0.97 -19.00 11.49
N GLY A 122 1.83 -18.54 10.60
CA GLY A 122 2.97 -19.33 10.14
C GLY A 122 3.58 -18.83 8.85
N ALA A 123 4.25 -19.73 8.15
CA ALA A 123 4.90 -19.42 6.88
C ALA A 123 3.93 -19.49 5.69
N TRP A 124 4.29 -18.71 4.66
CA TRP A 124 3.55 -18.48 3.43
C TRP A 124 4.49 -18.54 2.24
N HIS A 125 3.99 -19.07 1.13
CA HIS A 125 4.69 -19.06 -0.14
C HIS A 125 3.67 -18.91 -1.28
N GLU A 126 3.86 -17.91 -2.12
CA GLU A 126 3.03 -17.67 -3.31
C GLU A 126 1.52 -17.63 -3.00
N GLY A 127 1.14 -17.03 -1.87
CA GLY A 127 -0.26 -16.90 -1.44
C GLY A 127 -0.82 -18.13 -0.71
N ARG A 128 -0.02 -19.18 -0.48
CA ARG A 128 -0.46 -20.42 0.17
C ARG A 128 0.24 -20.60 1.51
N ARG A 129 -0.47 -21.22 2.46
CA ARG A 129 0.13 -21.73 3.71
C ARG A 129 1.21 -22.75 3.33
N GLN A 130 2.41 -22.56 3.85
CA GLN A 130 3.59 -23.35 3.46
C GLN A 130 4.52 -23.46 4.67
N GLY A 131 5.24 -24.57 4.81
CA GLY A 131 6.19 -24.73 5.91
C GLY A 131 5.49 -24.85 7.27
N LEU A 132 6.14 -24.38 8.34
CA LEU A 132 5.60 -24.53 9.69
C LEU A 132 4.51 -23.48 9.98
N GLY A 133 3.41 -23.93 10.59
CA GLY A 133 2.32 -23.04 10.97
C GLY A 133 1.25 -23.69 11.82
N MET A 134 0.38 -22.86 12.36
CA MET A 134 -0.74 -23.23 13.20
C MET A 134 -2.04 -22.59 12.70
N TYR A 135 -3.06 -23.41 12.54
CA TYR A 135 -4.43 -23.01 12.29
C TYR A 135 -5.22 -23.10 13.59
N THR A 136 -5.93 -22.05 13.96
CA THR A 136 -6.82 -21.99 15.12
C THR A 136 -8.25 -21.79 14.64
N PHE A 137 -9.13 -22.71 14.98
CA PHE A 137 -10.56 -22.62 14.71
C PHE A 137 -11.23 -21.62 15.67
N ARG A 138 -12.44 -21.16 15.32
CA ARG A 138 -13.21 -20.23 16.17
C ARG A 138 -13.44 -20.79 17.58
N ASN A 139 -13.63 -22.10 17.70
CA ASN A 139 -13.85 -22.81 18.97
C ASN A 139 -12.56 -22.94 19.82
N GLY A 140 -11.41 -22.47 19.32
CA GLY A 140 -10.12 -22.55 20.01
C GLY A 140 -9.31 -23.82 19.71
N GLU A 141 -9.88 -24.80 19.00
CA GLU A 141 -9.12 -25.98 18.56
C GLU A 141 -8.01 -25.58 17.60
N THR A 142 -6.91 -26.35 17.59
CA THR A 142 -5.74 -26.03 16.77
C THR A 142 -5.28 -27.22 15.94
N GLN A 143 -4.85 -26.92 14.71
CA GLN A 143 -4.10 -27.81 13.84
C GLN A 143 -2.74 -27.18 13.57
N SER A 144 -1.66 -27.83 13.98
CA SER A 144 -0.30 -27.33 13.85
C SER A 144 0.60 -28.37 13.23
N GLY A 145 1.63 -27.93 12.49
CA GLY A 145 2.56 -28.83 11.82
C GLY A 145 3.20 -28.21 10.59
N HIS A 146 3.62 -29.05 9.66
CA HIS A 146 4.12 -28.66 8.35
C HIS A 146 2.97 -28.60 7.33
N TRP A 147 2.89 -27.51 6.59
CA TRP A 147 1.91 -27.22 5.56
C TRP A 147 2.57 -27.25 4.19
N GLN A 148 1.91 -27.88 3.22
CA GLN A 148 2.35 -27.94 1.83
C GLN A 148 1.19 -27.53 0.93
N ASN A 149 1.38 -26.48 0.12
CA ASN A 149 0.36 -26.01 -0.82
C ASN A 149 -1.01 -25.72 -0.19
N GLY A 150 -1.03 -25.21 1.05
CA GLY A 150 -2.27 -24.90 1.74
C GLY A 150 -2.89 -26.06 2.52
N VAL A 151 -2.32 -27.26 2.49
CA VAL A 151 -2.82 -28.44 3.21
C VAL A 151 -1.86 -28.80 4.34
N LEU A 152 -2.39 -29.22 5.50
CA LEU A 152 -1.56 -29.76 6.57
C LEU A 152 -1.04 -31.13 6.15
N ASP A 153 0.26 -31.22 5.95
CA ASP A 153 0.96 -32.41 5.46
C ASP A 153 1.38 -33.30 6.64
N ILE A 154 2.08 -32.70 7.61
CA ILE A 154 2.60 -33.42 8.78
C ILE A 154 2.17 -32.71 10.07
N PRO A 155 1.25 -33.29 10.86
CA PRO A 155 0.87 -32.74 12.15
C PRO A 155 2.05 -32.71 13.14
N SER A 156 2.07 -31.71 14.02
CA SER A 156 3.02 -31.65 15.13
C SER A 156 2.56 -32.52 16.29
N THR A 157 3.49 -33.20 16.97
CA THR A 157 3.20 -33.97 18.18
C THR A 157 3.81 -33.31 19.43
N GLN A 158 3.10 -33.40 20.56
CA GLN A 158 3.56 -32.88 21.85
C GLN A 158 4.54 -33.83 22.56
N ASN A 159 4.43 -35.14 22.32
CA ASN A 159 5.25 -36.16 22.96
C ASN A 159 6.26 -36.76 21.98
N ILE A 160 7.55 -36.50 22.26
CA ILE A 160 8.68 -37.11 21.56
C ILE A 160 8.75 -38.58 22.00
N GLN A 161 8.25 -39.51 21.19
CA GLN A 161 8.82 -40.86 21.23
C GLN A 161 10.15 -40.82 20.49
N PRO A 162 11.28 -41.15 21.14
CA PRO A 162 12.58 -41.18 20.48
C PRO A 162 12.52 -42.24 19.36
N GLY A 163 12.53 -41.79 18.11
CA GLY A 163 12.58 -42.68 16.94
C GLY A 163 11.42 -42.58 15.95
N SER A 164 10.46 -41.66 16.08
CA SER A 164 9.48 -41.42 15.00
C SER A 164 10.03 -40.42 13.96
N PRO A 165 10.38 -40.86 12.73
CA PRO A 165 11.05 -40.01 11.75
C PRO A 165 10.14 -38.97 11.09
N VAL A 166 8.84 -38.97 11.41
CA VAL A 166 7.82 -38.20 10.67
C VAL A 166 7.22 -37.06 11.50
N ALA A 167 7.43 -36.98 12.81
CA ALA A 167 6.74 -35.97 13.63
C ALA A 167 7.43 -34.59 13.59
N VAL A 168 6.66 -33.53 13.30
CA VAL A 168 7.14 -32.14 13.47
C VAL A 168 7.19 -31.80 14.97
N ASN A 169 8.35 -31.36 15.45
CA ASN A 169 8.48 -30.91 16.83
C ASN A 169 7.62 -29.65 17.08
N HIS A 170 6.68 -29.74 18.02
CA HIS A 170 5.75 -28.66 18.36
C HIS A 170 6.46 -27.34 18.71
N SER A 171 7.64 -27.37 19.32
CA SER A 171 8.41 -26.16 19.64
C SER A 171 8.82 -25.37 18.38
N LYS A 172 9.14 -26.06 17.28
CA LYS A 172 9.46 -25.40 16.01
C LYS A 172 8.25 -24.70 15.40
N VAL A 173 7.06 -25.28 15.57
CA VAL A 173 5.81 -24.63 15.13
C VAL A 173 5.55 -23.37 15.95
N LEU A 174 5.76 -23.41 17.27
CA LEU A 174 5.61 -22.24 18.13
C LEU A 174 6.58 -21.11 17.75
N ASN A 175 7.83 -21.43 17.37
CA ASN A 175 8.76 -20.43 16.85
C ASN A 175 8.25 -19.79 15.55
N ALA A 176 7.74 -20.59 14.61
CA ALA A 176 7.16 -20.06 13.37
C ALA A 176 5.93 -19.17 13.62
N VAL A 177 5.10 -19.52 14.61
CA VAL A 177 3.97 -18.69 15.05
C VAL A 177 4.45 -17.36 15.65
N GLN A 178 5.54 -17.37 16.44
CA GLN A 178 6.14 -16.14 16.97
C GLN A 178 6.68 -15.24 15.86
N GLU A 179 7.38 -15.80 14.87
CA GLU A 179 7.87 -15.03 13.71
C GLU A 179 6.70 -14.45 12.90
N ALA A 180 5.63 -15.22 12.66
CA ALA A 180 4.42 -14.73 12.00
C ALA A 180 3.77 -13.57 12.75
N ARG A 181 3.65 -13.65 14.09
CA ARG A 181 3.12 -12.56 14.91
C ARG A 181 4.00 -11.32 14.85
N ARG A 182 5.33 -11.49 14.91
CA ARG A 182 6.29 -10.39 14.79
C ARG A 182 6.23 -9.71 13.42
N ALA A 183 6.13 -10.48 12.34
CA ALA A 183 5.95 -9.95 10.99
C ALA A 183 4.63 -9.18 10.87
N ALA A 184 3.53 -9.72 11.43
CA ALA A 184 2.24 -9.04 11.46
C ALA A 184 2.27 -7.72 12.26
N GLU A 185 2.91 -7.70 13.43
CA GLU A 185 3.10 -6.48 14.23
C GLU A 185 3.85 -5.40 13.45
N LYS A 186 4.99 -5.75 12.84
CA LYS A 186 5.76 -4.82 12.00
C LYS A 186 4.95 -4.33 10.80
N ALA A 187 4.15 -5.20 10.18
CA ALA A 187 3.27 -4.83 9.07
C ALA A 187 2.18 -3.81 9.49
N TYR A 188 1.69 -3.89 10.72
CA TYR A 188 0.80 -2.85 11.27
C TYR A 188 1.55 -1.58 11.66
N ASP A 189 2.83 -1.65 12.04
CA ASP A 189 3.63 -0.45 12.30
C ASP A 189 3.95 0.33 11.02
N VAL A 190 4.18 -0.37 9.90
CA VAL A 190 4.26 0.26 8.57
C VAL A 190 2.95 1.02 8.26
N ALA A 191 1.81 0.53 8.75
CA ALA A 191 0.53 1.25 8.63
C ALA A 191 0.53 2.60 9.35
N ARG A 192 1.26 2.76 10.45
CA ARG A 192 1.31 4.04 11.17
C ARG A 192 2.07 5.10 10.38
N VAL A 193 2.83 4.70 9.36
CA VAL A 193 3.43 5.58 8.34
C VAL A 193 2.37 6.13 7.36
N ASP A 194 1.15 5.56 7.29
CA ASP A 194 0.00 6.07 6.52
C ASP A 194 -0.29 7.54 6.83
N GLU A 195 -0.20 7.95 8.10
CA GLU A 195 -0.35 9.36 8.46
C GLU A 195 0.70 10.26 7.80
N ARG A 196 1.91 9.77 7.54
CA ARG A 196 2.96 10.55 6.86
C ARG A 196 2.65 10.70 5.38
N VAL A 197 2.18 9.64 4.72
CA VAL A 197 1.71 9.70 3.32
C VAL A 197 0.52 10.66 3.21
N ASN A 198 -0.50 10.50 4.06
CA ASN A 198 -1.68 11.36 4.06
C ASN A 198 -1.32 12.82 4.37
N ARG A 199 -0.41 13.07 5.33
CA ARG A 199 0.11 14.42 5.60
C ARG A 199 0.92 14.98 4.43
N ALA A 200 1.78 14.19 3.80
CA ALA A 200 2.58 14.62 2.66
C ALA A 200 1.68 15.00 1.47
N VAL A 201 0.68 14.17 1.17
CA VAL A 201 -0.34 14.45 0.15
C VAL A 201 -1.14 15.70 0.51
N ALA A 202 -1.59 15.85 1.76
CA ALA A 202 -2.34 17.03 2.21
C ALA A 202 -1.49 18.31 2.14
N ALA A 203 -0.23 18.26 2.55
CA ALA A 203 0.71 19.36 2.48
C ALA A 203 1.00 19.77 1.04
N ALA A 204 1.23 18.80 0.15
CA ALA A 204 1.45 19.05 -1.27
C ALA A 204 0.20 19.69 -1.93
N ASN A 205 -1.00 19.19 -1.61
CA ASN A 205 -2.26 19.80 -2.05
C ASN A 205 -2.41 21.25 -1.56
N LYS A 206 -2.07 21.53 -0.30
CA LYS A 206 -2.13 22.88 0.26
C LYS A 206 -1.15 23.83 -0.43
N ALA A 207 0.09 23.39 -0.64
CA ALA A 207 1.12 24.17 -1.32
C ALA A 207 0.73 24.51 -2.76
N ALA A 208 0.27 23.52 -3.53
CA ALA A 208 -0.16 23.73 -4.91
C ALA A 208 -1.35 24.70 -5.02
N ASN A 209 -2.34 24.58 -4.12
CA ASN A 209 -3.47 25.51 -4.06
C ASN A 209 -3.02 26.93 -3.72
N ALA A 210 -2.10 27.09 -2.75
CA ALA A 210 -1.58 28.40 -2.37
C ALA A 210 -0.83 29.07 -3.54
N ALA A 211 0.01 28.32 -4.26
CA ALA A 211 0.72 28.81 -5.44
C ALA A 211 -0.25 29.27 -6.53
N ARG A 212 -1.29 28.47 -6.83
CA ARG A 212 -2.34 28.84 -7.80
C ARG A 212 -3.07 30.12 -7.41
N VAL A 213 -3.45 30.27 -6.14
CA VAL A 213 -4.13 31.48 -5.64
C VAL A 213 -3.21 32.70 -5.75
N ALA A 214 -1.93 32.56 -5.40
CA ALA A 214 -0.95 33.65 -5.53
C ALA A 214 -0.78 34.09 -6.99
N ALA A 215 -0.69 33.15 -7.93
CA ALA A 215 -0.59 33.44 -9.35
C ALA A 215 -1.83 34.19 -9.88
N VAL A 216 -3.03 33.74 -9.53
CA VAL A 216 -4.28 34.41 -9.92
C VAL A 216 -4.34 35.84 -9.38
N LYS A 217 -4.00 36.04 -8.09
CA LYS A 217 -3.95 37.38 -7.49
C LYS A 217 -2.94 38.29 -8.18
N ALA A 218 -1.78 37.77 -8.56
CA ALA A 218 -0.76 38.55 -9.27
C ALA A 218 -1.25 38.99 -10.66
N VAL A 219 -1.97 38.14 -11.39
CA VAL A 219 -2.59 38.49 -12.69
C VAL A 219 -3.67 39.54 -12.52
N GLN A 220 -4.60 39.35 -11.57
CA GLN A 220 -5.66 40.33 -11.28
C GLN A 220 -5.10 41.70 -10.92
N LYS A 221 -4.05 41.74 -10.09
CA LYS A 221 -3.39 43.00 -9.71
C LYS A 221 -2.77 43.71 -10.92
N ARG A 222 -2.21 42.98 -11.89
CA ARG A 222 -1.67 43.56 -13.14
C ARG A 222 -2.77 44.12 -14.03
N MET A 223 -3.91 43.43 -14.15
CA MET A 223 -5.05 43.91 -14.94
C MET A 223 -5.66 45.19 -14.34
N HIS A 224 -5.85 45.24 -13.02
CA HIS A 224 -6.37 46.45 -12.38
C HIS A 224 -5.39 47.64 -12.44
N HIS A 225 -4.08 47.41 -12.51
CA HIS A 225 -3.07 48.46 -12.72
C HIS A 225 -2.96 48.92 -14.19
N SER A 226 -3.35 48.11 -15.17
CA SER A 226 -3.42 48.53 -16.58
C SER A 226 -4.66 49.35 -16.86
N ASP A 227 -5.80 49.02 -16.23
CA ASP A 227 -7.03 49.79 -16.39
C ASP A 227 -6.88 51.20 -15.78
N SER A 228 -6.26 51.32 -14.59
CA SER A 228 -6.04 52.63 -13.95
C SER A 228 -5.05 53.54 -14.68
N LYS A 229 -4.15 53.00 -15.49
CA LYS A 229 -3.20 53.80 -16.30
C LYS A 229 -3.79 54.28 -17.62
N THR A 230 -4.91 53.70 -18.05
CA THR A 230 -5.56 54.05 -19.31
C THR A 230 -6.57 55.20 -19.11
N GLU A 231 -7.06 55.40 -17.88
CA GLU A 231 -7.95 56.52 -17.52
C GLU A 231 -7.20 57.86 -17.30
N ASP A 232 -5.90 57.85 -16.94
CA ASP A 232 -5.10 59.07 -16.75
C ASP A 232 -4.50 59.64 -18.07
N MET A 233 -4.87 59.09 -19.22
CA MET A 233 -4.37 59.46 -20.55
C MET A 233 -5.45 60.02 -21.51
N VAL A 234 -6.59 60.47 -20.98
CA VAL A 234 -7.67 61.11 -21.74
C VAL A 234 -7.89 62.55 -21.25
#